data_AF-A0A2D6R6K7-F1
#
_entry.id   AF-A0A2D6R6K7-F1
#
_cell.length_a   1.000
_cell.length_b   1.000
_cell.length_c   1.000
_cell.angle_alpha   90.00
_cell.angle_beta   90.00
_cell.angle_gamma   90.00
#
_symmetry.space_group_name_H-M   'P 1'
#
loop_
_entity.id
_entity.type
_entity.pdbx_description
1 polymer ?
#
loop_
_entity_poly.entity_id
_entity_poly.type
_entity_poly.pdbx_seq_one_letter_code
_entity_poly.pdbx_strand_id
1 'polypeptide(L)'
;MTWIDKLTSLFTEPTGSETIDISSVEPWLRTQSVGDATINRVMKLLKRHKELEHHHVKAHQECEKYNARFIQLKDKAEAKQRILETYREDPLHLIVQQHTEQQDALRFERTKVLGEIKKTMDPLTSHFAQYHILQPMDPKIKGYQEDPVHSFIKDDTLSILHYLQHMHAIARAGKLDDPSGHLTTITPSQLTSLQNQYNTLAQTTSRKLDGDAQVFLHKVQETEYKLDHFMDRLKRVQEQKRDAEEHCAARKTQLEQHVVLLQDTLTRIAGKPIMLDF
;
A
#
# COMPACT_ATOMS: atom_id res chain seq x y z
N MET A 1 -1.37 -14.57 -79.14
CA MET A 1 -1.46 -13.91 -77.81
C MET A 1 -2.45 -14.68 -76.97
N THR A 2 -1.93 -15.44 -76.01
CA THR A 2 -2.73 -16.28 -75.12
C THR A 2 -3.31 -15.42 -73.99
N TRP A 3 -4.36 -15.90 -73.31
CA TRP A 3 -4.96 -15.21 -72.16
C TRP A 3 -3.97 -14.89 -71.03
N ILE A 4 -2.81 -15.57 -71.01
CA ILE A 4 -1.72 -15.33 -70.07
C ILE A 4 -1.07 -13.96 -70.34
N ASP A 5 -0.90 -13.55 -71.60
CA ASP A 5 -0.36 -12.21 -71.96
C ASP A 5 -1.31 -11.07 -71.55
N LYS A 6 -2.62 -11.34 -71.43
CA LYS A 6 -3.61 -10.37 -70.92
C LYS A 6 -3.56 -10.23 -69.39
N LEU A 7 -3.22 -11.29 -68.66
CA LEU A 7 -3.13 -11.26 -67.20
C LEU A 7 -1.83 -10.62 -66.71
N THR A 8 -0.70 -10.77 -67.41
CA THR A 8 0.55 -10.06 -67.06
C THR A 8 0.44 -8.55 -67.25
N SER A 9 -0.42 -8.06 -68.15
CA SER A 9 -0.68 -6.62 -68.30
C SER A 9 -1.46 -5.99 -67.14
N LEU A 10 -2.20 -6.81 -66.37
CA LEU A 10 -2.93 -6.40 -65.16
C LEU A 10 -2.05 -6.40 -63.89
N PHE A 11 -0.82 -6.92 -63.99
CA PHE A 11 0.20 -6.91 -62.95
C PHE A 11 1.45 -6.12 -63.38
N THR A 12 1.27 -5.10 -64.22
CA THR A 12 2.27 -4.04 -64.32
C THR A 12 2.26 -3.29 -62.98
N GLU A 13 3.37 -3.34 -62.26
CA GLU A 13 3.59 -2.50 -61.07
C GLU A 13 3.23 -1.06 -61.44
N PRO A 14 2.41 -0.35 -60.63
CA PRO A 14 2.16 1.06 -60.87
C PRO A 14 3.49 1.80 -60.72
N THR A 15 4.11 2.06 -61.86
CA THR A 15 5.34 2.84 -61.99
C THR A 15 4.95 4.30 -61.77
N GLY A 16 5.04 4.72 -60.52
CA GLY A 16 4.82 6.09 -60.07
C GLY A 16 3.86 6.16 -58.89
N SER A 17 4.37 6.00 -57.67
CA SER A 17 3.71 6.54 -56.49
C SER A 17 3.83 8.07 -56.52
N GLU A 18 2.72 8.77 -56.30
CA GLU A 18 2.72 10.23 -56.16
C GLU A 18 2.75 10.57 -54.66
N THR A 19 3.75 11.32 -54.23
CA THR A 19 3.79 11.87 -52.87
C THR A 19 3.14 13.24 -52.85
N ILE A 20 2.19 13.45 -51.95
CA ILE A 20 1.45 14.70 -51.83
C ILE A 20 1.58 15.21 -50.39
N ASP A 21 1.98 16.48 -50.24
CA ASP A 21 1.93 17.20 -48.97
C ASP A 21 0.46 17.37 -48.54
N ILE A 22 0.16 17.05 -47.29
CA ILE A 22 -1.19 17.18 -46.72
C ILE A 22 -1.83 18.57 -46.94
N SER A 23 -1.03 19.64 -46.96
CA SER A 23 -1.46 21.02 -47.20
C SER A 23 -1.92 21.27 -48.65
N SER A 24 -1.49 20.42 -49.58
CA SER A 24 -1.75 20.53 -51.02
C SER A 24 -2.87 19.61 -51.51
N VAL A 25 -3.50 18.83 -50.62
CA VAL A 25 -4.53 17.85 -50.98
C VAL A 25 -5.79 18.52 -51.57
N GLU A 26 -6.24 19.66 -51.04
CA GLU A 26 -7.42 20.35 -51.59
C GLU A 26 -7.18 20.93 -53.00
N PRO A 27 -6.09 21.70 -53.25
CA PRO A 27 -5.73 22.11 -54.60
C PRO A 27 -5.58 20.92 -55.57
N TRP A 28 -4.93 19.85 -55.12
CA TRP A 28 -4.74 18.64 -55.93
C TRP A 28 -6.07 17.99 -56.29
N LEU A 29 -7.00 17.81 -55.35
CA LEU A 29 -8.32 17.25 -55.63
C LEU A 29 -9.10 18.07 -56.66
N ARG A 30 -8.96 19.41 -56.65
CA ARG A 30 -9.60 20.29 -57.65
C ARG A 30 -9.02 20.09 -59.05
N THR A 31 -7.74 19.71 -59.18
CA THR A 31 -7.14 19.37 -60.48
C THR A 31 -7.56 17.99 -61.02
N GLN A 32 -8.04 17.09 -60.17
CA GLN A 32 -8.49 15.74 -60.56
C GLN A 32 -9.93 15.70 -61.09
N SER A 33 -10.58 16.86 -61.31
CA SER A 33 -11.96 16.97 -61.81
C SER A 33 -12.99 16.15 -61.02
N VAL A 34 -12.77 15.98 -59.72
CA VAL A 34 -13.65 15.22 -58.81
C VAL A 34 -14.79 16.11 -58.33
N GLY A 35 -16.00 15.55 -58.21
CA GLY A 35 -17.18 16.31 -57.76
C GLY A 35 -17.06 16.82 -56.31
N ASP A 36 -17.73 17.94 -56.02
CA ASP A 36 -17.69 18.64 -54.71
C ASP A 36 -18.04 17.73 -53.53
N ALA A 37 -18.92 16.74 -53.72
CA ALA A 37 -19.26 15.77 -52.67
C ALA A 37 -18.05 14.93 -52.23
N THR A 38 -17.19 14.53 -53.17
CA THR A 38 -15.97 13.76 -52.89
C THR A 38 -14.90 14.63 -52.26
N ILE A 39 -14.72 15.86 -52.76
CA ILE A 39 -13.83 16.86 -52.15
C ILE A 39 -14.21 17.08 -50.69
N ASN A 40 -15.49 17.36 -50.41
CA ASN A 40 -15.99 17.55 -49.06
C ASN A 40 -15.78 16.34 -48.15
N ARG A 41 -15.87 15.11 -48.68
CA ARG A 41 -15.62 13.89 -47.92
C ARG A 41 -14.14 13.76 -47.53
N VAL A 42 -13.22 14.03 -48.45
CA VAL A 42 -11.77 14.00 -48.16
C VAL A 42 -11.39 15.12 -47.19
N MET A 43 -11.95 16.33 -47.35
CA MET A 43 -11.72 17.43 -46.41
C MET A 43 -12.22 17.12 -44.99
N LYS A 44 -13.35 16.41 -44.85
CA LYS A 44 -13.80 15.91 -43.53
C LYS A 44 -12.82 14.90 -42.93
N LEU A 45 -12.25 14.01 -43.73
CA LEU A 45 -11.21 13.08 -43.28
C LEU A 45 -9.94 13.84 -42.86
N LEU A 46 -9.48 14.83 -43.62
CA LEU A 46 -8.34 15.67 -43.26
C LEU A 46 -8.56 16.44 -41.95
N LYS A 47 -9.76 16.99 -41.76
CA LYS A 47 -10.12 17.63 -40.49
C LYS A 47 -10.05 16.63 -39.34
N ARG A 48 -10.59 15.42 -39.53
CA ARG A 48 -10.55 14.36 -38.53
C ARG A 48 -9.12 13.90 -38.22
N HIS A 49 -8.26 13.83 -39.23
CA HIS A 49 -6.84 13.52 -39.05
C HIS A 49 -6.15 14.54 -38.14
N LYS A 50 -6.31 15.84 -38.40
CA LYS A 50 -5.76 16.91 -37.55
C LYS A 50 -6.27 16.86 -36.11
N GLU A 51 -7.54 16.50 -35.91
CA GLU A 51 -8.09 16.28 -34.56
C GLU A 51 -7.40 15.11 -33.85
N LEU A 52 -7.22 13.98 -34.55
CA LEU A 52 -6.54 12.79 -34.00
C LEU A 52 -5.07 13.06 -33.69
N GLU A 53 -4.38 13.79 -34.55
CA GLU A 53 -2.99 14.21 -34.36
C GLU A 53 -2.86 15.08 -33.10
N HIS A 54 -3.72 16.10 -32.95
CA HIS A 54 -3.75 16.94 -31.75
C HIS A 54 -3.99 16.12 -30.47
N HIS A 55 -4.89 15.14 -30.52
CA HIS A 55 -5.12 14.23 -29.39
C HIS A 55 -3.91 13.33 -29.11
N HIS A 56 -3.21 12.85 -30.13
CA HIS A 56 -1.97 12.08 -29.98
C HIS A 56 -0.86 12.92 -29.36
N VAL A 57 -0.66 14.17 -29.82
CA VAL A 57 0.33 15.10 -29.23
C VAL A 57 0.04 15.34 -27.75
N LYS A 58 -1.22 15.55 -27.37
CA LYS A 58 -1.61 15.70 -25.96
C LYS A 58 -1.31 14.45 -25.12
N ALA A 59 -1.65 13.27 -25.65
CA ALA A 59 -1.37 12.00 -24.97
C ALA A 59 0.15 11.78 -24.78
N HIS A 60 0.96 12.18 -25.76
CA HIS A 60 2.42 12.12 -25.68
C HIS A 60 2.97 13.05 -24.58
N GLN A 61 2.49 14.29 -24.52
CA GLN A 61 2.86 15.24 -23.46
C GLN A 61 2.49 14.73 -22.06
N GLU A 62 1.36 14.04 -21.92
CA GLU A 62 0.98 13.39 -20.66
C GLU A 62 1.94 12.26 -20.28
N CYS A 63 2.39 11.45 -21.25
CA CYS A 63 3.43 10.43 -21.02
C CYS A 63 4.74 11.05 -20.53
N GLU A 64 5.22 12.11 -21.19
CA GLU A 64 6.44 12.82 -20.81
C GLU A 64 6.33 13.39 -19.38
N LYS A 65 5.17 13.97 -19.05
CA LYS A 65 4.90 14.51 -17.71
C LYS A 65 4.97 13.42 -16.63
N TYR A 66 4.33 12.27 -16.85
CA TYR A 66 4.38 11.16 -15.88
C TYR A 66 5.76 10.53 -15.80
N ASN A 67 6.49 10.45 -16.92
CA ASN A 67 7.89 10.01 -16.95
C ASN A 67 8.80 10.91 -16.12
N ALA A 68 8.73 12.23 -16.33
CA ALA A 68 9.52 13.19 -15.57
C ALA A 68 9.19 13.12 -14.07
N ARG A 69 7.91 13.00 -13.71
CA ARG A 69 7.47 12.86 -12.32
C ARG A 69 7.96 11.56 -11.68
N PHE A 70 7.94 10.45 -12.43
CA PHE A 70 8.45 9.17 -11.96
C PHE A 70 9.94 9.25 -11.64
N ILE A 71 10.75 9.81 -12.54
CA ILE A 71 12.20 9.98 -12.35
C ILE A 71 12.47 10.82 -11.10
N GLN A 72 11.81 11.98 -10.96
CA GLN A 72 11.99 12.83 -9.78
C GLN A 72 11.64 12.16 -8.45
N LEU A 73 10.58 11.33 -8.43
CA LEU A 73 10.20 10.60 -7.23
C LEU A 73 11.18 9.46 -6.93
N LYS A 74 11.70 8.80 -7.98
CA LYS A 74 12.69 7.74 -7.88
C LYS A 74 13.98 8.29 -7.28
N ASP A 75 14.48 9.40 -7.79
CA ASP A 75 15.69 10.06 -7.26
C ASP A 75 15.51 10.47 -5.79
N LYS A 76 14.32 10.95 -5.40
CA LYS A 76 14.00 11.29 -4.00
C LYS A 76 13.95 10.06 -3.09
N ALA A 77 13.37 8.96 -3.57
CA ALA A 77 13.34 7.70 -2.83
C ALA A 77 14.76 7.15 -2.66
N GLU A 78 15.56 7.10 -3.72
CA GLU A 78 16.96 6.67 -3.68
C GLU A 78 17.80 7.55 -2.74
N ALA A 79 17.61 8.88 -2.76
CA ALA A 79 18.32 9.77 -1.84
C ALA A 79 17.96 9.49 -0.37
N LYS A 80 16.69 9.17 -0.06
CA LYS A 80 16.28 8.80 1.31
C LYS A 80 16.80 7.43 1.71
N GLN A 81 16.80 6.47 0.79
CA GLN A 81 17.39 5.15 0.99
C GLN A 81 18.89 5.25 1.33
N ARG A 82 19.66 6.07 0.61
CA ARG A 82 21.08 6.31 0.91
C ARG A 82 21.29 6.95 2.29
N ILE A 83 20.42 7.86 2.71
CA ILE A 83 20.49 8.44 4.06
C ILE A 83 20.28 7.34 5.13
N LEU A 84 19.32 6.43 4.93
CA LEU A 84 19.12 5.30 5.84
C LEU A 84 20.33 4.36 5.87
N GLU A 85 20.97 4.13 4.72
CA GLU A 85 22.20 3.36 4.64
C GLU A 85 23.34 4.02 5.43
N THR A 86 23.49 5.35 5.34
CA THR A 86 24.44 6.09 6.18
C THR A 86 24.11 5.96 7.67
N TYR A 87 22.83 5.99 8.05
CA TYR A 87 22.44 5.77 9.44
C TYR A 87 22.86 4.39 9.95
N ARG A 88 22.94 3.34 9.11
CA ARG A 88 23.38 2.01 9.55
C ARG A 88 24.84 1.99 10.01
N GLU A 89 25.65 2.91 9.51
CA GLU A 89 27.07 3.03 9.88
C GLU A 89 27.27 3.89 11.14
N ASP A 90 26.23 4.59 11.61
CA ASP A 90 26.30 5.43 12.80
C ASP A 90 26.35 4.58 14.10
N PRO A 91 27.26 4.84 15.05
CA PRO A 91 27.29 4.15 16.33
C PRO A 91 25.97 4.22 17.13
N LEU A 92 25.19 5.29 16.96
CA LEU A 92 23.87 5.44 17.57
C LEU A 92 22.86 4.41 17.02
N HIS A 93 23.04 3.92 15.80
CA HIS A 93 22.20 2.88 15.23
C HIS A 93 22.29 1.58 16.00
N LEU A 94 23.50 1.16 16.39
CA LEU A 94 23.70 -0.02 17.22
C LEU A 94 23.00 0.11 18.58
N ILE A 95 23.10 1.29 19.21
CA ILE A 95 22.45 1.57 20.50
C ILE A 95 20.93 1.50 20.37
N VAL A 96 20.37 2.12 19.32
CA VAL A 96 18.92 2.09 19.05
C VAL A 96 18.43 0.68 18.72
N GLN A 97 19.21 -0.08 17.94
CA GLN A 97 18.89 -1.46 17.61
C GLN A 97 18.86 -2.33 18.87
N GLN A 98 19.91 -2.28 19.70
CA GLN A 98 19.98 -3.02 20.95
C GLN A 98 18.86 -2.64 21.91
N HIS A 99 18.53 -1.35 22.02
CA HIS A 99 17.40 -0.90 22.84
C HIS A 99 16.08 -1.47 22.32
N THR A 100 15.85 -1.44 21.00
CA THR A 100 14.63 -1.98 20.40
C THR A 100 14.50 -3.48 20.65
N GLU A 101 15.57 -4.25 20.41
CA GLU A 101 15.61 -5.70 20.68
C GLU A 101 15.37 -6.01 22.16
N GLN A 102 15.98 -5.23 23.07
CA GLN A 102 15.76 -5.36 24.51
C GLN A 102 14.31 -5.04 24.89
N GLN A 103 13.71 -4.00 24.32
CA GLN A 103 12.32 -3.64 24.57
C GLN A 103 11.36 -4.73 24.11
N ASP A 104 11.59 -5.32 22.94
CA ASP A 104 10.76 -6.41 22.42
C ASP A 104 10.90 -7.69 23.26
N ALA A 105 12.11 -8.02 23.71
CA ALA A 105 12.32 -9.12 24.66
C ALA A 105 11.57 -8.88 25.99
N LEU A 106 11.63 -7.67 26.55
CA LEU A 106 10.91 -7.32 27.78
C LEU A 106 9.39 -7.37 27.60
N ARG A 107 8.86 -6.92 26.46
CA ARG A 107 7.43 -7.01 26.13
C ARG A 107 6.97 -8.47 26.00
N PHE A 108 7.81 -9.32 25.40
CA PHE A 108 7.54 -10.74 25.30
C PHE A 108 7.50 -11.41 26.66
N GLU A 109 8.49 -11.16 27.53
CA GLU A 109 8.49 -11.66 28.91
C GLU A 109 7.29 -11.15 29.71
N ARG A 110 6.94 -9.87 29.57
CA ARG A 110 5.73 -9.32 30.20
C ARG A 110 4.46 -10.05 29.74
N THR A 111 4.39 -10.41 28.46
CA THR A 111 3.27 -11.17 27.91
C THR A 111 3.20 -12.59 28.49
N LYS A 112 4.35 -13.24 28.73
CA LYS A 112 4.40 -14.53 29.44
C LYS A 112 3.88 -14.41 30.87
N VAL A 113 4.37 -13.43 31.63
CA VAL A 113 3.91 -13.19 33.01
C VAL A 113 2.42 -12.89 33.05
N LEU A 114 1.89 -12.10 32.11
CA LEU A 114 0.45 -11.90 31.95
C LEU A 114 -0.30 -13.22 31.73
N GLY A 115 0.26 -14.12 30.91
CA GLY A 115 -0.26 -15.47 30.72
C GLY A 115 -0.28 -16.30 32.00
N GLU A 116 0.75 -16.18 32.85
CA GLU A 116 0.82 -16.86 34.15
C GLU A 116 -0.17 -16.29 35.18
N ILE A 117 -0.28 -14.97 35.24
CA ILE A 117 -1.31 -14.28 36.04
C ILE A 117 -2.69 -14.75 35.60
N LYS A 118 -2.96 -14.77 34.30
CA LYS A 118 -4.22 -15.25 33.74
C LYS A 118 -4.51 -16.70 34.15
N LYS A 119 -3.53 -17.61 33.98
CA LYS A 119 -3.67 -19.02 34.43
C LYS A 119 -3.96 -19.14 35.92
N THR A 120 -3.43 -18.23 36.73
CA THR A 120 -3.64 -18.22 38.19
C THR A 120 -4.99 -17.62 38.57
N MET A 121 -5.45 -16.57 37.85
CA MET A 121 -6.64 -15.80 38.21
C MET A 121 -7.93 -16.30 37.56
N ASP A 122 -7.88 -16.80 36.32
CA ASP A 122 -9.08 -17.27 35.59
C ASP A 122 -9.87 -18.34 36.39
N PRO A 123 -9.23 -19.35 37.02
CA PRO A 123 -9.96 -20.36 37.79
C PRO A 123 -10.67 -19.80 39.03
N LEU A 124 -10.28 -18.61 39.50
CA LEU A 124 -10.89 -17.94 40.65
C LEU A 124 -12.15 -17.14 40.31
N THR A 125 -12.45 -16.93 39.03
CA THR A 125 -13.59 -16.10 38.59
C THR A 125 -14.93 -16.55 39.19
N SER A 126 -15.19 -17.85 39.18
CA SER A 126 -16.40 -18.44 39.79
C SER A 126 -16.42 -18.28 41.31
N HIS A 127 -15.25 -18.33 41.96
CA HIS A 127 -15.10 -18.14 43.39
C HIS A 127 -15.37 -16.68 43.78
N PHE A 128 -14.89 -15.71 42.99
CA PHE A 128 -15.22 -14.30 43.18
C PHE A 128 -16.72 -14.03 43.03
N ALA A 129 -17.38 -14.66 42.05
CA ALA A 129 -18.83 -14.53 41.89
C ALA A 129 -19.61 -15.09 43.10
N GLN A 130 -19.24 -16.28 43.58
CA GLN A 130 -19.84 -16.86 44.80
C GLN A 130 -19.58 -15.98 46.03
N TYR A 131 -18.35 -15.50 46.20
CA TYR A 131 -17.96 -14.65 47.31
C TYR A 131 -18.66 -13.29 47.27
N HIS A 132 -18.90 -12.72 46.09
CA HIS A 132 -19.64 -11.46 45.93
C HIS A 132 -21.09 -11.58 46.40
N ILE A 133 -21.75 -12.73 46.25
CA ILE A 133 -23.08 -12.97 46.81
C ILE A 133 -23.06 -12.86 48.34
N LEU A 134 -21.99 -13.35 48.97
CA LEU A 134 -21.81 -13.33 50.43
C LEU A 134 -21.32 -11.96 50.94
N GLN A 135 -20.63 -11.20 50.11
CA GLN A 135 -20.06 -9.87 50.42
C GLN A 135 -20.30 -8.88 49.26
N PRO A 136 -21.56 -8.45 49.04
CA PRO A 136 -21.95 -7.68 47.86
C PRO A 136 -21.46 -6.22 47.87
N MET A 137 -21.00 -5.71 49.01
CA MET A 137 -20.64 -4.31 49.17
C MET A 137 -19.18 -4.00 48.84
N ASP A 138 -18.34 -5.00 48.53
CA ASP A 138 -16.93 -4.78 48.25
C ASP A 138 -16.69 -4.49 46.74
N PRO A 139 -16.28 -3.26 46.36
CA PRO A 139 -16.07 -2.90 44.97
C PRO A 139 -14.85 -3.58 44.35
N LYS A 140 -13.85 -4.00 45.14
CA LYS A 140 -12.66 -4.68 44.62
C LYS A 140 -13.00 -6.08 44.13
N ILE A 141 -13.86 -6.80 44.85
CA ILE A 141 -14.35 -8.13 44.45
C ILE A 141 -15.09 -8.07 43.12
N LYS A 142 -15.91 -7.04 42.90
CA LYS A 142 -16.57 -6.82 41.62
C LYS A 142 -15.56 -6.65 40.48
N GLY A 143 -14.47 -5.92 40.71
CA GLY A 143 -13.36 -5.81 39.76
C GLY A 143 -12.75 -7.18 39.44
N TYR A 144 -12.44 -7.98 40.46
CA TYR A 144 -11.90 -9.33 40.27
C TYR A 144 -12.88 -10.29 39.58
N GLN A 145 -14.18 -10.09 39.71
CA GLN A 145 -15.20 -10.86 38.98
C GLN A 145 -15.24 -10.50 37.50
N GLU A 146 -15.16 -9.21 37.17
CA GLU A 146 -15.28 -8.70 35.80
C GLU A 146 -13.99 -8.88 34.98
N ASP A 147 -12.85 -8.52 35.57
CA ASP A 147 -11.52 -8.67 34.97
C ASP A 147 -10.48 -9.03 36.06
N PRO A 148 -10.31 -10.34 36.35
CA PRO A 148 -9.41 -10.82 37.38
C PRO A 148 -7.95 -10.38 37.16
N VAL A 149 -7.49 -10.37 35.90
CA VAL A 149 -6.11 -10.08 35.53
C VAL A 149 -5.80 -8.59 35.71
N HIS A 150 -6.66 -7.72 35.18
CA HIS A 150 -6.48 -6.28 35.32
C HIS A 150 -6.63 -5.82 36.76
N SER A 151 -7.59 -6.39 37.50
CA SER A 151 -7.79 -6.08 38.92
C SER A 151 -6.61 -6.53 39.77
N PHE A 152 -5.99 -7.68 39.45
CA PHE A 152 -4.76 -8.13 40.09
C PHE A 152 -3.59 -7.17 39.83
N ILE A 153 -3.42 -6.71 38.58
CA ILE A 153 -2.35 -5.78 38.22
C ILE A 153 -2.51 -4.43 38.93
N LYS A 154 -3.73 -3.96 39.11
CA LYS A 154 -4.04 -2.68 39.77
C LYS A 154 -4.03 -2.74 41.30
N ASP A 155 -4.03 -3.93 41.89
CA ASP A 155 -4.07 -4.09 43.34
C ASP A 155 -2.67 -4.02 43.96
N ASP A 156 -2.14 -2.80 44.06
CA ASP A 156 -0.82 -2.52 44.64
C ASP A 156 -0.66 -3.05 46.07
N THR A 157 -1.77 -3.27 46.78
CA THR A 157 -1.81 -3.73 48.18
C THR A 157 -1.91 -5.24 48.34
N LEU A 158 -2.07 -6.00 47.25
CA LEU A 158 -2.37 -7.44 47.27
C LEU A 158 -3.54 -7.79 48.23
N SER A 159 -4.58 -6.96 48.25
CA SER A 159 -5.85 -7.26 48.91
C SER A 159 -6.44 -8.60 48.48
N ILE A 160 -6.14 -9.08 47.27
CA ILE A 160 -6.45 -10.43 46.80
C ILE A 160 -6.06 -11.56 47.78
N LEU A 161 -4.95 -11.40 48.51
CA LEU A 161 -4.51 -12.38 49.49
C LEU A 161 -5.51 -12.54 50.63
N HIS A 162 -6.07 -11.43 51.10
CA HIS A 162 -7.06 -11.42 52.17
C HIS A 162 -8.37 -12.05 51.70
N TYR A 163 -8.79 -11.76 50.46
CA TYR A 163 -9.97 -12.38 49.88
C TYR A 163 -9.82 -13.89 49.70
N LEU A 164 -8.65 -14.36 49.24
CA LEU A 164 -8.38 -15.79 49.12
C LEU A 164 -8.38 -16.51 50.47
N GLN A 165 -7.79 -15.90 51.51
CA GLN A 165 -7.85 -16.44 52.88
C GLN A 165 -9.30 -16.56 53.38
N HIS A 166 -10.12 -15.54 53.13
CA HIS A 166 -11.51 -15.54 53.57
C HIS A 166 -12.36 -16.53 52.77
N MET A 167 -12.22 -16.58 51.44
CA MET A 167 -12.87 -17.58 50.58
C MET A 167 -12.51 -19.00 50.99
N HIS A 168 -11.24 -19.27 51.31
CA HIS A 168 -10.80 -20.57 51.80
C HIS A 168 -11.38 -20.92 53.17
N ALA A 169 -11.51 -19.96 54.10
CA ALA A 169 -12.19 -20.19 55.38
C ALA A 169 -13.70 -20.50 55.20
N ILE A 170 -14.37 -19.80 54.28
CA ILE A 170 -15.77 -20.02 53.92
C ILE A 170 -15.95 -21.38 53.25
N ALA A 171 -15.04 -21.78 52.36
CA ALA A 171 -15.05 -23.09 51.72
C ALA A 171 -14.88 -24.23 52.75
N ARG A 172 -13.96 -24.09 53.71
CA ARG A 172 -13.82 -25.04 54.84
C ARG A 172 -15.07 -25.15 55.71
N ALA A 173 -15.84 -24.06 55.82
CA ALA A 173 -17.12 -24.06 56.52
C ALA A 173 -18.28 -24.63 55.68
N GLY A 174 -18.02 -25.11 54.46
CA GLY A 174 -19.02 -25.69 53.55
C GLY A 174 -19.94 -24.66 52.89
N LYS A 175 -19.59 -23.37 52.91
CA LYS A 175 -20.42 -22.27 52.39
C LYS A 175 -20.00 -21.78 51.00
N LEU A 176 -18.93 -22.32 50.45
CA LEU A 176 -18.41 -22.02 49.12
C LEU A 176 -17.92 -23.33 48.50
N ASP A 177 -18.27 -23.55 47.23
CA ASP A 177 -17.91 -24.77 46.50
C ASP A 177 -16.55 -24.59 45.80
N ASP A 178 -15.57 -25.44 46.15
CA ASP A 178 -14.22 -25.49 45.55
C ASP A 178 -13.86 -26.95 45.21
N PRO A 179 -14.55 -27.56 44.23
CA PRO A 179 -14.36 -28.97 43.89
C PRO A 179 -12.99 -29.25 43.26
N SER A 180 -12.32 -28.22 42.75
CA SER A 180 -11.02 -28.30 42.09
C SER A 180 -9.85 -27.91 43.00
N GLY A 181 -10.12 -27.51 44.24
CA GLY A 181 -9.12 -27.16 45.24
C GLY A 181 -8.28 -25.92 44.89
N HIS A 182 -8.75 -25.07 43.96
CA HIS A 182 -7.95 -23.98 43.42
C HIS A 182 -7.56 -22.96 44.50
N LEU A 183 -8.44 -22.71 45.48
CA LEU A 183 -8.16 -21.80 46.59
C LEU A 183 -6.99 -22.27 47.48
N THR A 184 -6.71 -23.57 47.51
CA THR A 184 -5.61 -24.15 48.29
C THR A 184 -4.28 -24.22 47.51
N THR A 185 -4.36 -24.24 46.18
CA THR A 185 -3.17 -24.32 45.31
C THR A 185 -2.45 -22.99 45.12
N ILE A 186 -3.16 -21.87 45.28
CA ILE A 186 -2.59 -20.54 45.07
C ILE A 186 -1.93 -20.05 46.36
N THR A 187 -0.61 -19.88 46.31
CA THR A 187 0.17 -19.46 47.47
C THR A 187 0.38 -17.94 47.49
N PRO A 188 0.48 -17.33 48.69
CA PRO A 188 0.81 -15.91 48.79
C PRO A 188 2.14 -15.54 48.10
N SER A 189 3.15 -16.40 48.21
CA SER A 189 4.45 -16.19 47.56
C SER A 189 4.36 -16.17 46.04
N GLN A 190 3.53 -17.03 45.45
CA GLN A 190 3.28 -17.04 44.00
C GLN A 190 2.68 -15.72 43.52
N LEU A 191 1.65 -15.21 44.22
CA LEU A 191 0.99 -13.95 43.84
C LEU A 191 1.93 -12.75 44.00
N THR A 192 2.65 -12.66 45.13
CA THR A 192 3.65 -11.61 45.32
C THR A 192 4.75 -11.67 44.26
N SER A 193 5.22 -12.88 43.91
CA SER A 193 6.22 -13.06 42.86
C SER A 193 5.72 -12.58 41.50
N LEU A 194 4.52 -13.01 41.08
CA LEU A 194 3.93 -12.62 39.79
C LEU A 194 3.72 -11.11 39.69
N GLN A 195 3.25 -10.47 40.77
CA GLN A 195 3.04 -9.02 40.76
C GLN A 195 4.37 -8.25 40.73
N ASN A 196 5.37 -8.68 41.50
CA ASN A 196 6.71 -8.08 41.48
C ASN A 196 7.37 -8.21 40.11
N GLN A 197 7.28 -9.39 39.49
CA GLN A 197 7.80 -9.62 38.14
C GLN A 197 7.10 -8.73 37.12
N TYR A 198 5.77 -8.67 37.14
CA TYR A 198 5.01 -7.81 36.24
C TYR A 198 5.36 -6.33 36.40
N ASN A 199 5.40 -5.83 37.64
CA ASN A 199 5.70 -4.43 37.94
C ASN A 199 7.13 -4.05 37.53
N THR A 200 8.11 -4.92 37.80
CA THR A 200 9.51 -4.72 37.39
C THR A 200 9.63 -4.67 35.87
N LEU A 201 8.97 -5.60 35.16
CA LEU A 201 8.95 -5.61 33.69
C LEU A 201 8.26 -4.36 33.14
N ALA A 202 7.10 -3.99 33.67
CA ALA A 202 6.36 -2.80 33.23
C ALA A 202 7.18 -1.51 33.41
N GLN A 203 7.86 -1.36 34.54
CA GLN A 203 8.77 -0.23 34.79
C GLN A 203 9.96 -0.24 33.83
N THR A 204 10.57 -1.40 33.59
CA THR A 204 11.74 -1.50 32.71
C THR A 204 11.39 -1.25 31.24
N THR A 205 10.25 -1.76 30.77
CA THR A 205 9.71 -1.48 29.42
C THR A 205 9.35 0.01 29.23
N SER A 206 9.05 0.74 30.32
CA SER A 206 8.75 2.18 30.22
C SER A 206 9.98 3.07 30.04
N ARG A 207 11.20 2.53 30.21
CA ARG A 207 12.44 3.28 30.03
C ARG A 207 12.65 3.62 28.56
N LYS A 208 12.65 4.92 28.26
CA LYS A 208 12.91 5.45 26.92
C LYS A 208 14.41 5.48 26.67
N LEU A 209 14.78 5.61 25.38
CA LEU A 209 16.11 6.05 25.00
C LEU A 209 16.32 7.47 25.53
N ASP A 210 17.53 7.75 26.01
CA ASP A 210 17.89 9.07 26.52
C ASP A 210 18.64 9.88 25.44
N GLY A 211 18.44 11.20 25.48
CA GLY A 211 19.25 12.19 24.76
C GLY A 211 19.37 11.96 23.25
N ASP A 212 20.60 11.90 22.77
CA ASP A 212 20.92 11.87 21.33
C ASP A 212 20.41 10.60 20.64
N ALA A 213 20.33 9.47 21.34
CA ALA A 213 19.82 8.23 20.76
C ALA A 213 18.30 8.31 20.47
N GLN A 214 17.54 9.03 21.30
CA GLN A 214 16.12 9.27 21.04
C GLN A 214 15.92 10.19 19.83
N VAL A 215 16.73 11.24 19.71
CA VAL A 215 16.71 12.15 18.56
C VAL A 215 17.11 11.42 17.28
N PHE A 216 18.12 10.55 17.35
CA PHE A 216 18.54 9.70 16.25
C PHE A 216 17.43 8.75 15.80
N LEU A 217 16.79 8.04 16.74
CA LEU A 217 15.65 7.16 16.44
C LEU A 217 14.54 7.92 15.71
N HIS A 218 14.20 9.13 16.15
CA HIS A 218 13.19 9.95 15.46
C HIS A 218 13.62 10.31 14.03
N LYS A 219 14.89 10.66 13.80
CA LYS A 219 15.41 10.94 12.45
C LYS A 219 15.33 9.71 11.53
N VAL A 220 15.65 8.52 12.05
CA VAL A 220 15.51 7.26 11.31
C VAL A 220 14.04 7.05 10.94
N GLN A 221 13.14 7.07 11.92
CA GLN A 221 11.69 6.88 11.70
C GLN A 221 11.08 7.89 10.73
N GLU A 222 11.46 9.17 10.84
CA GLU A 222 11.00 10.21 9.92
C GLU A 222 11.51 9.96 8.49
N THR A 223 12.74 9.45 8.35
CA THR A 223 13.34 9.15 7.05
C THR A 223 12.71 7.90 6.43
N GLU A 224 12.47 6.85 7.21
CA GLU A 224 11.73 5.64 6.82
C GLU A 224 10.31 6.00 6.37
N TYR A 225 9.58 6.79 7.15
CA TYR A 225 8.25 7.27 6.77
C TYR A 225 8.25 8.03 5.44
N LYS A 226 9.23 8.93 5.24
CA LYS A 226 9.35 9.66 3.97
C LYS A 226 9.67 8.74 2.80
N LEU A 227 10.52 7.73 3.02
CA LEU A 227 10.85 6.73 2.00
C LEU A 227 9.59 5.95 1.60
N ASP A 228 8.85 5.41 2.57
CA ASP A 228 7.60 4.68 2.33
C ASP A 228 6.60 5.53 1.55
N HIS A 229 6.44 6.80 1.94
CA HIS A 229 5.57 7.74 1.23
C HIS A 229 6.01 7.99 -0.22
N PHE A 230 7.32 8.07 -0.49
CA PHE A 230 7.81 8.17 -1.86
C PHE A 230 7.60 6.87 -2.64
N MET A 231 7.81 5.71 -2.02
CA MET A 231 7.60 4.39 -2.65
C MET A 231 6.13 4.18 -3.02
N ASP A 232 5.20 4.57 -2.15
CA ASP A 232 3.76 4.52 -2.44
C ASP A 232 3.36 5.47 -3.56
N ARG A 233 3.92 6.69 -3.57
CA ARG A 233 3.71 7.63 -4.66
C ARG A 233 4.31 7.13 -5.98
N LEU A 234 5.46 6.45 -5.95
CA LEU A 234 6.08 5.84 -7.11
C LEU A 234 5.18 4.79 -7.75
N LYS A 235 4.61 3.89 -6.94
CA LYS A 235 3.65 2.88 -7.43
C LYS A 235 2.47 3.53 -8.16
N ARG A 236 1.85 4.55 -7.55
CA ARG A 236 0.72 5.27 -8.16
C ARG A 236 1.12 5.98 -9.46
N VAL A 237 2.29 6.63 -9.49
CA VAL A 237 2.75 7.32 -10.70
C VAL A 237 3.17 6.33 -11.79
N GLN A 238 3.68 5.15 -11.42
CA GLN A 238 3.99 4.07 -12.36
C GLN A 238 2.74 3.52 -13.03
N GLU A 239 1.65 3.33 -12.28
CA GLU A 239 0.34 2.97 -12.84
C GLU A 239 -0.16 4.06 -13.80
N GLN A 240 -0.16 5.33 -13.36
CA GLN A 240 -0.56 6.47 -14.21
C GLN A 240 0.27 6.60 -15.48
N LYS A 241 1.57 6.35 -15.38
CA LYS A 241 2.49 6.34 -16.53
C LYS A 241 2.09 5.25 -17.51
N ARG A 242 1.88 4.01 -17.02
CA ARG A 242 1.48 2.88 -17.87
C ARG A 242 0.17 3.17 -18.58
N ASP A 243 -0.84 3.66 -17.85
CA ASP A 243 -2.14 3.97 -18.43
C ASP A 243 -2.03 5.09 -19.50
N ALA A 244 -1.17 6.10 -19.27
CA ALA A 244 -0.88 7.13 -20.26
C ALA A 244 -0.15 6.57 -21.50
N GLU A 245 0.82 5.67 -21.31
CA GLU A 245 1.54 5.00 -22.40
C GLU A 245 0.60 4.13 -23.25
N GLU A 246 -0.31 3.39 -22.62
CA GLU A 246 -1.35 2.61 -23.29
C GLU A 246 -2.30 3.51 -24.09
N HIS A 247 -2.75 4.63 -23.50
CA HIS A 247 -3.56 5.61 -24.21
C HIS A 247 -2.83 6.26 -25.39
N CYS A 248 -1.56 6.61 -25.23
CA CYS A 248 -0.74 7.17 -26.29
C CYS A 248 -0.54 6.17 -27.44
N ALA A 249 -0.26 4.90 -27.12
CA ALA A 249 -0.14 3.83 -28.10
C ALA A 249 -1.45 3.61 -28.87
N ALA A 250 -2.59 3.56 -28.18
CA ALA A 250 -3.91 3.43 -28.81
C ALA A 250 -4.20 4.61 -29.75
N ARG A 251 -3.84 5.84 -29.37
CA ARG A 251 -3.98 7.03 -30.22
C ARG A 251 -3.07 6.99 -31.43
N LYS A 252 -1.83 6.51 -31.27
CA LYS A 252 -0.90 6.31 -32.38
C LYS A 252 -1.45 5.33 -33.41
N THR A 253 -1.96 4.18 -32.95
CA THR A 253 -2.59 3.20 -33.84
C THR A 253 -3.83 3.77 -34.56
N GLN A 254 -4.68 4.53 -33.86
CA GLN A 254 -5.82 5.22 -34.49
C GLN A 254 -5.37 6.21 -35.57
N LEU A 255 -4.31 6.96 -35.32
CA LEU A 255 -3.75 7.92 -36.27
C LEU A 255 -3.19 7.19 -37.50
N GLU A 256 -2.40 6.13 -37.31
CA GLU A 256 -1.85 5.29 -38.38
C GLU A 256 -2.95 4.68 -39.25
N GLN A 257 -4.00 4.11 -38.64
CA GLN A 257 -5.16 3.59 -39.38
C GLN A 257 -5.88 4.68 -40.18
N HIS A 258 -5.98 5.89 -39.63
CA HIS A 258 -6.60 7.01 -40.32
C HIS A 258 -5.75 7.54 -41.48
N VAL A 259 -4.42 7.52 -41.35
CA VAL A 259 -3.49 7.82 -42.45
C VAL A 259 -3.68 6.84 -43.60
N VAL A 260 -3.71 5.53 -43.31
CA VAL A 260 -3.95 4.49 -44.31
C VAL A 260 -5.30 4.69 -45.01
N LEU A 261 -6.38 4.94 -44.27
CA LEU A 261 -7.69 5.22 -44.85
C LEU A 261 -7.68 6.43 -45.79
N LEU A 262 -6.97 7.49 -45.41
CA LEU A 262 -6.88 8.71 -46.19
C LEU A 262 -6.06 8.47 -47.48
N GLN A 263 -4.92 7.78 -47.38
CA GLN A 263 -4.09 7.38 -48.53
C GLN A 263 -4.85 6.45 -49.48
N ASP A 264 -5.59 5.47 -48.97
CA ASP A 264 -6.45 4.58 -49.76
C ASP A 264 -7.54 5.36 -50.50
N THR A 265 -8.17 6.32 -49.82
CA THR A 265 -9.22 7.15 -50.42
C THR A 265 -8.64 8.01 -51.55
N LEU A 266 -7.49 8.64 -51.34
CA LEU A 266 -6.81 9.43 -52.36
C LEU A 266 -6.35 8.56 -53.54
N THR A 267 -5.75 7.41 -53.26
CA THR A 267 -5.32 6.43 -54.28
C THR A 267 -6.47 5.99 -55.18
N ARG A 268 -7.65 5.71 -54.60
CA ARG A 268 -8.86 5.38 -55.37
C ARG A 268 -9.37 6.53 -56.23
N ILE A 269 -9.22 7.76 -55.77
CA ILE A 269 -9.59 8.97 -56.53
C ILE A 269 -8.62 9.18 -57.70
N ALA A 270 -7.32 9.01 -57.47
CA ALA A 270 -6.28 9.21 -58.48
C ALA A 270 -6.17 8.08 -59.51
N GLY A 271 -6.65 6.87 -59.16
CA GLY A 271 -6.41 5.66 -59.95
C GLY A 271 -4.96 5.15 -59.89
N LYS A 272 -4.13 5.71 -58.99
CA LYS A 272 -2.72 5.33 -58.78
C LYS A 272 -2.32 5.54 -57.31
N PRO A 273 -1.28 4.85 -56.80
CA PRO A 273 -0.86 4.95 -55.40
C PRO A 273 -0.47 6.38 -55.00
N ILE A 274 -1.06 6.86 -53.89
CA ILE A 274 -0.71 8.14 -53.26
C ILE A 274 -0.14 7.91 -51.87
N MET A 275 1.04 8.48 -51.64
CA MET A 275 1.65 8.57 -50.33
C MET A 275 1.45 9.99 -49.80
N LEU A 276 1.05 10.09 -48.54
CA LEU A 276 0.92 11.39 -47.86
C LEU A 276 2.16 11.65 -47.03
N ASP A 277 2.71 12.85 -47.20
CA ASP A 277 3.77 13.40 -46.35
C ASP A 277 3.12 14.33 -45.32
N PHE A 278 3.40 14.07 -44.03
CA PHE A 278 2.77 14.72 -42.87
C PHE A 278 3.78 15.54 -42.07
#